data_AF-A0A847MNN6-F1
#
_entry.id   AF-A0A847MNN6-F1
#
_cell.length_a   1.000
_cell.length_b   1.000
_cell.length_c   1.000
_cell.angle_alpha   90.00
_cell.angle_beta   90.00
_cell.angle_gamma   90.00
#
_symmetry.space_group_name_H-M   'P 1'
#
loop_
_entity.id
_entity.type
_entity.pdbx_description
1 polymer ?
#
loop_
_entity_poly.entity_id
_entity_poly.type
_entity_poly.pdbx_seq_one_letter_code
_entity_poly.pdbx_strand_id
1 'polypeptide(L)'
;MSKQSNSNKLAFFLGATAISLSSLFAYTALAEETLENYSETDRHKAIVMCMTVEYVQFHQEYPAEQDVMALCNQRFQQLTQDIPYAEYKNWVLDTPYSPYPAPETSAILEQYNRIMLGLDSQFPMIN
;
A
#
# COMPACT_ATOMS: atom_id res chain seq x y z
N MET A 1 -81.59 9.86 8.34
CA MET A 1 -80.69 9.18 9.30
C MET A 1 -79.28 9.57 8.90
N SER A 2 -78.72 10.68 9.38
CA SER A 2 -78.20 11.00 10.73
C SER A 2 -76.85 10.37 11.03
N LYS A 3 -75.87 11.27 11.21
CA LYS A 3 -74.50 11.11 11.74
C LYS A 3 -74.35 10.12 12.89
N GLN A 4 -73.21 9.42 12.89
CA GLN A 4 -72.53 8.86 14.06
C GLN A 4 -71.03 8.97 13.75
N SER A 5 -70.27 9.95 14.25
CA SER A 5 -69.84 10.25 15.63
C SER A 5 -68.88 9.20 16.23
N ASN A 6 -67.59 9.54 16.08
CA ASN A 6 -66.50 9.47 17.07
C ASN A 6 -65.91 8.13 17.55
N SER A 7 -64.59 7.99 17.33
CA SER A 7 -63.54 7.49 18.26
C SER A 7 -62.42 6.83 17.44
N ASN A 8 -61.13 6.89 17.74
CA ASN A 8 -60.29 7.70 18.62
C ASN A 8 -58.86 7.38 18.18
N LYS A 9 -58.03 8.41 18.00
CA LYS A 9 -56.56 8.42 18.19
C LYS A 9 -55.76 7.21 17.66
N LEU A 10 -55.27 7.29 16.43
CA LEU A 10 -53.94 6.77 16.11
C LEU A 10 -52.95 7.93 16.09
N ALA A 11 -52.10 7.96 17.11
CA ALA A 11 -50.96 8.85 17.20
C ALA A 11 -50.02 8.55 16.02
N PHE A 12 -49.99 9.45 15.04
CA PHE A 12 -48.95 9.50 14.01
C PHE A 12 -47.64 9.93 14.69
N PHE A 13 -46.91 8.98 15.27
CA PHE A 13 -45.49 9.13 15.53
C PHE A 13 -44.73 8.63 14.31
N LEU A 14 -44.61 9.49 13.30
CA LEU A 14 -43.61 9.34 12.25
C LEU A 14 -42.70 10.56 12.37
N GLY A 15 -41.68 10.37 13.20
CA GLY A 15 -40.63 11.35 13.46
C GLY A 15 -39.96 11.75 12.15
N ALA A 16 -40.04 13.03 11.84
CA ALA A 16 -39.21 13.67 10.85
C ALA A 16 -37.77 13.74 11.39
N THR A 17 -37.01 12.66 11.23
CA THR A 17 -35.55 12.71 11.27
C THR A 17 -35.05 12.59 9.84
N ALA A 18 -34.99 13.74 9.16
CA ALA A 18 -34.18 13.89 7.97
C ALA A 18 -32.71 13.71 8.38
N ILE A 19 -32.20 12.48 8.31
CA ILE A 19 -30.76 12.23 8.41
C ILE A 19 -30.17 12.65 7.07
N SER A 20 -29.81 13.93 7.00
CA SER A 20 -28.96 14.48 5.96
C SER A 20 -27.61 13.80 6.04
N LEU A 21 -27.43 12.72 5.29
CA LEU A 21 -26.16 12.00 5.17
C LEU A 21 -25.23 12.80 4.23
N SER A 22 -24.85 13.99 4.68
CA SER A 22 -23.91 14.86 3.99
C SER A 22 -22.50 14.61 4.52
N SER A 23 -21.64 14.14 3.60
CA SER A 23 -20.22 14.48 3.49
C SER A 23 -19.32 14.33 4.72
N LEU A 24 -18.65 13.18 4.83
CA LEU A 24 -17.30 13.09 5.41
C LEU A 24 -16.43 12.14 4.58
N PHE A 25 -16.27 12.43 3.28
CA PHE A 25 -14.98 12.18 2.63
C PHE A 25 -14.11 13.39 2.92
N ALA A 26 -13.68 13.51 4.17
CA ALA A 26 -12.55 14.37 4.48
C ALA A 26 -11.33 13.68 3.88
N TYR A 27 -11.00 14.08 2.64
CA TYR A 27 -9.68 13.90 2.08
C TYR A 27 -8.69 14.54 3.05
N THR A 28 -8.02 13.74 3.89
CA THR A 28 -6.76 14.15 4.50
C THR A 28 -5.66 13.98 3.46
N ALA A 29 -5.74 14.77 2.39
CA ALA A 29 -4.58 15.12 1.59
C ALA A 29 -3.94 16.31 2.30
N LEU A 30 -3.18 16.08 3.37
CA LEU A 30 -2.41 17.12 4.07
C LEU A 30 -1.50 16.50 5.13
N ALA A 31 -0.32 16.10 4.69
CA ALA A 31 0.93 16.71 5.13
C ALA A 31 2.01 16.10 4.24
N GLU A 32 2.63 16.91 3.38
CA GLU A 32 4.00 16.62 2.97
C GLU A 32 4.85 16.85 4.22
N GLU A 33 4.73 15.91 5.16
CA GLU A 33 5.77 15.72 6.15
C GLU A 33 7.01 15.51 5.32
N THR A 34 8.00 16.36 5.51
CA THR A 34 9.38 16.10 5.09
C THR A 34 9.85 14.89 5.89
N LEU A 35 9.24 13.74 5.63
CA LEU A 35 9.52 12.48 6.25
C LEU A 35 10.82 12.07 5.56
N GLU A 36 11.95 12.44 6.15
CA GLU A 36 13.27 12.03 5.66
C GLU A 36 13.54 10.53 5.94
N ASN A 37 12.48 9.73 6.04
CA ASN A 37 12.50 8.33 6.40
C ASN A 37 11.46 7.56 5.57
N TYR A 38 11.68 6.27 5.47
CA TYR A 38 10.73 5.34 4.86
C TYR A 38 9.39 5.36 5.58
N SER A 39 8.31 5.52 4.82
CA SER A 39 6.94 5.41 5.33
C SER A 39 6.43 3.97 5.31
N GLU A 40 5.34 3.71 6.03
CA GLU A 40 4.61 2.43 5.90
C GLU A 40 4.08 2.20 4.49
N THR A 41 3.78 3.27 3.74
CA THR A 41 3.38 3.16 2.33
C THR A 41 4.54 2.65 1.47
N ASP A 42 5.75 3.13 1.72
CA ASP A 42 6.96 2.68 1.00
C ASP A 42 7.25 1.22 1.32
N ARG A 43 7.13 0.84 2.60
CA ARG A 43 7.19 -0.56 3.01
C ARG A 43 6.19 -1.40 2.25
N HIS A 44 4.91 -1.02 2.24
CA HIS A 44 3.87 -1.79 1.59
C HIS A 44 4.15 -1.99 0.08
N LYS A 45 4.57 -0.94 -0.62
CA LYS A 45 4.93 -1.01 -2.05
C LYS A 45 6.10 -1.96 -2.30
N ALA A 46 7.17 -1.84 -1.50
CA ALA A 46 8.35 -2.69 -1.63
C ALA A 46 8.02 -4.17 -1.36
N ILE A 47 7.23 -4.44 -0.32
CA ILE A 47 6.77 -5.80 0.01
C ILE A 47 5.95 -6.40 -1.13
N VAL A 48 4.96 -5.67 -1.65
CA VAL A 48 4.12 -6.14 -2.77
C VAL A 48 4.98 -6.45 -4.00
N MET A 49 5.96 -5.60 -4.31
CA MET A 49 6.88 -5.86 -5.42
C MET A 49 7.68 -7.15 -5.20
N CYS A 50 8.29 -7.32 -4.02
CA CYS A 50 9.04 -8.52 -3.68
C CYS A 50 8.18 -9.78 -3.78
N MET A 51 7.00 -9.77 -3.16
CA MET A 51 6.09 -10.92 -3.20
C MET A 51 5.66 -11.23 -4.64
N THR A 52 5.33 -10.20 -5.43
CA THR A 52 4.95 -10.38 -6.84
C THR A 52 6.04 -11.09 -7.62
N VAL A 53 7.30 -10.70 -7.41
CA VAL A 53 8.45 -11.33 -8.08
C VAL A 53 8.62 -12.77 -7.62
N GLU A 54 8.58 -13.04 -6.31
CA GLU A 54 8.70 -14.41 -5.78
C GLU A 54 7.60 -15.33 -6.36
N TYR A 55 6.35 -14.86 -6.38
CA TYR A 55 5.25 -15.64 -6.93
C TYR A 55 5.36 -15.85 -8.44
N VAL A 56 5.73 -14.81 -9.19
CA VAL A 56 5.89 -14.90 -10.65
C VAL A 56 7.11 -15.75 -11.01
N GLN A 57 8.18 -15.76 -10.25
CA GLN A 57 9.38 -16.52 -10.62
C GLN A 57 9.32 -17.97 -10.16
N PHE A 58 8.77 -18.24 -8.97
CA PHE A 58 8.98 -19.54 -8.31
C PHE A 58 7.67 -20.29 -7.99
N HIS A 59 6.51 -19.63 -8.03
CA HIS A 59 5.25 -20.23 -7.58
C HIS A 59 4.13 -20.15 -8.62
N GLN A 60 4.47 -20.12 -9.91
CA GLN A 60 3.47 -20.15 -10.99
C GLN A 60 2.73 -21.49 -11.05
N GLU A 61 3.44 -22.60 -10.81
CA GLU A 61 2.90 -23.96 -10.94
C GLU A 61 2.45 -24.54 -9.60
N TYR A 62 3.19 -24.24 -8.53
CA TYR A 62 2.94 -24.73 -7.17
C TYR A 62 2.88 -23.55 -6.20
N PRO A 63 1.91 -23.53 -5.27
CA PRO A 63 1.82 -22.47 -4.27
C PRO A 63 3.07 -22.44 -3.40
N ALA A 64 3.43 -21.26 -2.90
CA ALA A 64 4.50 -21.12 -1.93
C ALA A 64 4.21 -21.98 -0.69
N GLU A 65 5.10 -22.92 -0.37
CA GLU A 65 4.98 -23.74 0.84
C GLU A 65 5.26 -22.91 2.12
N GLN A 66 5.96 -21.79 1.97
CA GLN A 66 6.32 -20.87 3.05
C GLN A 66 5.82 -19.46 2.76
N ASP A 67 5.51 -18.71 3.82
CA ASP A 67 5.08 -17.32 3.70
C ASP A 67 6.27 -16.42 3.30
N VAL A 68 6.25 -15.98 2.04
CA VAL A 68 7.25 -15.08 1.46
C VAL A 68 7.25 -13.68 2.10
N MET A 69 6.22 -13.33 2.89
CA MET A 69 6.13 -12.06 3.62
C MET A 69 7.32 -11.86 4.57
N ALA A 70 7.77 -12.91 5.26
CA ALA A 70 8.90 -12.80 6.20
C ALA A 70 10.20 -12.40 5.47
N LEU A 71 10.49 -13.08 4.35
CA LEU A 71 11.62 -12.78 3.48
C LEU A 71 11.54 -11.35 2.92
N CYS A 72 10.37 -10.93 2.43
CA CYS A 72 10.21 -9.59 1.89
C CYS A 72 10.38 -8.51 2.96
N ASN A 73 9.95 -8.73 4.20
CA ASN A 73 10.21 -7.80 5.30
C ASN A 73 11.69 -7.71 5.64
N GLN A 74 12.42 -8.82 5.59
CA GLN A 74 13.87 -8.81 5.78
C GLN A 74 14.59 -8.03 4.67
N ARG A 75 14.18 -8.22 3.40
CA ARG A 75 14.72 -7.44 2.27
C ARG A 75 14.41 -5.95 2.41
N PHE A 76 13.22 -5.59 2.88
CA PHE A 76 12.90 -4.19 3.15
C PHE A 76 13.76 -3.61 4.28
N GLN A 77 14.02 -4.36 5.36
CA GLN A 77 14.94 -3.92 6.41
C GLN A 77 16.34 -3.66 5.85
N GLN A 78 16.85 -4.56 5.00
CA GLN A 78 18.12 -4.33 4.30
C GLN A 78 18.08 -3.08 3.41
N LEU A 79 17.01 -2.89 2.64
CA LEU A 79 16.83 -1.69 1.80
C LEU A 79 17.00 -0.41 2.62
N THR A 80 16.39 -0.34 3.81
CA THR A 80 16.47 0.86 4.67
C THR A 80 17.87 1.11 5.27
N GLN A 81 18.73 0.08 5.30
CA GLN A 81 20.11 0.18 5.78
C GLN A 81 21.06 0.56 4.64
N ASP A 82 20.80 0.04 3.44
CA ASP A 82 21.72 0.10 2.31
C ASP A 82 21.46 1.30 1.39
N ILE A 83 20.23 1.83 1.34
CA ILE A 83 19.85 2.97 0.50
C ILE A 83 19.30 4.09 1.39
N PRO A 84 19.94 5.28 1.43
CA PRO A 84 19.39 6.43 2.12
C PRO A 84 18.03 6.83 1.57
N TYR A 85 17.08 7.20 2.44
CA TYR A 85 15.72 7.51 2.00
C TYR A 85 15.66 8.64 0.95
N ALA A 86 16.54 9.65 1.04
CA ALA A 86 16.62 10.73 0.04
C ALA A 86 16.92 10.19 -1.37
N GLU A 87 17.80 9.20 -1.49
CA GLU A 87 18.13 8.56 -2.75
C GLU A 87 17.01 7.65 -3.24
N TYR A 88 16.39 6.88 -2.32
CA TYR A 88 15.22 6.06 -2.62
C TYR A 88 14.06 6.92 -3.17
N LYS A 89 13.71 8.00 -2.47
CA LYS A 89 12.65 8.91 -2.89
C LYS A 89 12.96 9.51 -4.26
N ASN A 90 14.16 10.06 -4.44
CA ASN A 90 14.51 10.72 -5.68
C ASN A 90 14.57 9.75 -6.88
N TRP A 91 15.25 8.61 -6.73
CA TRP A 91 15.59 7.74 -7.86
C TRP A 91 14.66 6.55 -8.07
N VAL A 92 13.93 6.11 -7.03
CA VAL A 92 13.01 4.98 -7.11
C VAL A 92 11.55 5.42 -7.15
N LEU A 93 11.17 6.44 -6.37
CA LEU A 93 9.78 6.90 -6.30
C LEU A 93 9.46 8.01 -7.32
N ASP A 94 10.28 9.05 -7.33
CA ASP A 94 9.96 10.31 -8.03
C ASP A 94 10.49 10.32 -9.47
N THR A 95 11.54 9.55 -9.77
CA THR A 95 12.11 9.46 -11.12
C THR A 95 11.21 8.62 -12.04
N PRO A 96 10.66 9.20 -13.13
CA PRO A 96 9.88 8.43 -14.09
C PRO A 96 10.73 7.35 -14.78
N TYR A 97 10.10 6.24 -15.14
CA TYR A 97 10.75 5.20 -15.91
C TYR A 97 11.34 5.77 -17.22
N SER A 98 12.59 5.42 -17.49
CA SER A 98 13.28 5.70 -18.74
C SER A 98 13.96 4.41 -19.22
N PRO A 99 13.87 4.06 -20.52
CA PRO A 99 14.66 2.97 -21.08
C PRO A 99 16.18 3.27 -21.07
N TYR A 100 16.55 4.54 -20.89
CA TYR A 100 17.94 5.00 -20.77
C TYR A 100 18.04 5.94 -19.55
N PRO A 101 18.14 5.40 -18.32
CA PRO A 101 18.27 6.22 -17.13
C PRO A 101 19.65 6.88 -17.08
N ALA A 102 19.77 7.97 -16.31
CA ALA A 102 21.09 8.52 -15.98
C ALA A 102 21.92 7.46 -15.20
N PRO A 103 23.25 7.54 -15.21
CA PRO A 103 24.10 6.60 -14.48
C PRO A 103 23.75 6.51 -12.99
N GLU A 104 23.47 7.65 -12.36
CA GLU A 104 23.10 7.74 -10.95
C GLU A 104 21.77 7.03 -10.66
N THR A 105 20.77 7.26 -11.51
CA THR A 105 19.48 6.55 -11.44
C THR A 105 19.66 5.06 -11.61
N SER A 106 20.49 4.64 -12.58
CA SER A 106 20.71 3.24 -12.91
C SER A 106 21.34 2.49 -11.73
N ALA A 107 22.35 3.09 -11.09
CA ALA A 107 23.04 2.48 -9.95
C ALA A 107 22.10 2.25 -8.75
N ILE A 108 21.28 3.26 -8.39
CA ILE A 108 20.35 3.14 -7.26
C ILE A 108 19.21 2.18 -7.58
N LEU A 109 18.65 2.20 -8.79
CA LEU A 109 17.63 1.24 -9.21
C LEU A 109 18.18 -0.19 -9.25
N GLU A 110 19.42 -0.38 -9.71
CA GLU A 110 20.08 -1.69 -9.70
C GLU A 110 20.24 -2.20 -8.26
N GLN A 111 20.74 -1.38 -7.34
CA GLN A 111 20.87 -1.76 -5.93
C GLN A 111 19.51 -2.09 -5.30
N TYR A 112 18.50 -1.25 -5.52
CA TYR A 112 17.13 -1.49 -5.06
C TYR A 112 16.59 -2.84 -5.58
N ASN A 113 16.74 -3.11 -6.87
CA ASN A 113 16.29 -4.35 -7.48
C ASN A 113 17.10 -5.55 -6.95
N ARG A 114 18.42 -5.42 -6.80
CA ARG A 114 19.25 -6.49 -6.26
C ARG A 114 18.83 -6.92 -4.85
N ILE A 115 18.52 -5.95 -3.98
CA ILE A 115 18.00 -6.21 -2.64
C ILE A 115 16.60 -6.84 -2.71
N MET A 116 15.66 -6.18 -3.38
CA MET A 116 14.25 -6.58 -3.33
C MET A 116 13.95 -7.86 -4.10
N LEU A 117 14.70 -8.15 -5.16
CA LEU A 117 14.61 -9.38 -5.95
C LEU A 117 15.54 -10.49 -5.43
N GLY A 118 16.35 -10.23 -4.41
CA GLY A 118 17.24 -11.22 -3.81
C GLY A 118 18.42 -11.65 -4.68
N LEU A 119 18.86 -10.82 -5.63
CA LEU A 119 19.98 -11.12 -6.53
C LEU A 119 21.34 -11.15 -5.80
N ASP A 120 21.40 -10.64 -4.57
CA ASP A 120 22.63 -10.50 -3.80
C ASP A 120 22.98 -11.70 -2.93
N SER A 121 22.12 -12.72 -2.90
CA SER A 121 22.42 -14.06 -2.38
C SER A 121 23.22 -14.07 -1.07
N GLN A 122 22.68 -13.45 -0.02
CA GLN A 122 22.97 -13.84 1.37
C GLN A 122 21.78 -14.52 2.05
N PHE A 123 20.60 -14.51 1.40
CA PHE A 123 19.43 -15.24 1.85
C PHE A 123 19.33 -16.54 1.05
N PRO A 124 19.20 -17.70 1.72
CA PRO A 124 18.99 -18.94 0.99
C PRO A 124 17.72 -18.81 0.17
N MET A 125 17.82 -19.07 -1.14
CA MET A 125 16.66 -19.35 -1.98
C MET A 125 15.93 -20.52 -1.32
N ILE A 126 14.70 -20.29 -0.88
CA ILE A 126 13.90 -21.34 -0.24
C ILE A 126 13.46 -22.27 -1.38
N ASN A 127 14.15 -23.41 -1.49
CA ASN A 127 13.81 -24.49 -2.42
C ASN A 127 12.71 -25.38 -1.86
#